data_AF-A0A928QUN7-F1
#
_entry.id   AF-A0A928QUN7-F1
#
_cell.length_a   1.000
_cell.length_b   1.000
_cell.length_c   1.000
_cell.angle_alpha   90.00
_cell.angle_beta   90.00
_cell.angle_gamma   90.00
#
_symmetry.space_group_name_H-M   'P 1'
#
loop_
_entity.id
_entity.type
_entity.pdbx_description
1 polymer ?
#
loop_
_entity_poly.entity_id
_entity_poly.type
_entity_poly.pdbx_seq_one_letter_code
_entity_poly.pdbx_strand_id
1 'polypeptide(L)'
;MKMSKCTTALLLCVLVLCMLLSGCGANDEPATPTPVPTEEIVEPDATVIAKDAYNGSEIEEFTLDEIVKTIEENAFANCHNLERFYCSSKDLSIHENAFSGCENVVFYCYLDSSIDLFAREHGFARVYYDAFSIECDTVNNGCAGLPITWTAVDVMPGQEIENEFVYTVLMNDEVVFTSEPTTESSFSYTPAESGVCAITVEIKNDLTQSSVTSEAVPVAEKLIMGYYEQDDNPEGLEPIEWRILSVEDGKAFVISEKLLDRGSYFNPEWIKYKYTYWAHSCIAAYNYINYWGSAPEDPSRMMTGLTEDSVPLEWFGERGPETELFYLHARYWCNDVFYKDAFSDEERERILLSDIVNHDNYTYNIDGGEDTQDYVFFLSHDELVTYLPTNEDRIAEFTTYAGNIPVEYGGPGVFWWLRTPGRGRYNAMYIYGASGVIDVYGSDVGHNMVGYRPAMWITIGG
;
A
#
# COMPACT_ATOMS: atom_id res chain seq x y z
N MET A 1 40.00 -47.70 4.87
CA MET A 1 40.26 -46.45 4.11
C MET A 1 39.72 -45.30 4.96
N LYS A 2 40.55 -44.27 5.18
CA LYS A 2 40.44 -43.14 6.15
C LYS A 2 39.01 -42.61 6.38
N MET A 3 38.49 -42.66 7.62
CA MET A 3 38.35 -41.59 8.66
C MET A 3 37.41 -40.43 8.25
N SER A 4 36.49 -39.89 9.04
CA SER A 4 36.12 -40.01 10.47
C SER A 4 34.71 -39.43 10.69
N LYS A 5 34.04 -39.86 11.76
CA LYS A 5 32.73 -39.43 12.28
C LYS A 5 32.81 -38.00 12.85
N CYS A 6 31.71 -37.25 12.82
CA CYS A 6 31.53 -36.06 13.64
C CYS A 6 30.19 -36.14 14.38
N THR A 7 30.24 -36.14 15.71
CA THR A 7 29.10 -35.98 16.62
C THR A 7 29.65 -35.25 17.85
N THR A 8 28.96 -34.16 18.22
CA THR A 8 28.92 -33.48 19.54
C THR A 8 30.17 -32.76 20.07
N ALA A 9 30.06 -31.44 20.30
CA ALA A 9 30.68 -30.74 21.44
C ALA A 9 30.00 -29.38 21.68
N LEU A 10 29.36 -29.24 22.83
CA LEU A 10 28.87 -28.00 23.43
C LEU A 10 29.89 -27.59 24.51
N LEU A 11 30.21 -26.30 24.57
CA LEU A 11 30.80 -25.51 25.68
C LEU A 11 32.29 -25.67 26.11
N LEU A 12 32.86 -24.49 26.40
CA LEU A 12 34.12 -24.08 27.05
C LEU A 12 35.44 -24.11 26.26
N CYS A 13 36.02 -22.91 26.11
CA CYS A 13 37.47 -22.71 26.29
C CYS A 13 37.76 -21.28 26.79
N VAL A 14 38.19 -21.18 28.06
CA VAL A 14 39.01 -20.09 28.60
C VAL A 14 40.46 -20.33 28.15
N LEU A 15 41.16 -19.29 27.68
CA LEU A 15 42.61 -19.08 27.84
C LEU A 15 43.04 -17.78 27.13
N VAL A 16 43.38 -16.72 27.87
CA VAL A 16 44.68 -16.03 27.75
C VAL A 16 45.02 -15.40 29.12
N LEU A 17 46.19 -15.78 29.64
CA LEU A 17 46.77 -15.36 30.92
C LEU A 17 47.75 -14.19 30.69
N CYS A 18 47.73 -13.23 31.61
CA CYS A 18 48.60 -12.07 31.77
C CYS A 18 50.11 -12.25 31.51
N MET A 19 50.75 -11.22 30.95
CA MET A 19 52.14 -10.86 31.22
C MET A 19 52.25 -9.42 31.74
N LEU A 20 52.29 -9.24 33.06
CA LEU A 20 52.99 -8.13 33.71
C LEU A 20 53.28 -8.55 35.16
N LEU A 21 54.54 -8.52 35.59
CA LEU A 21 54.93 -7.88 36.84
C LEU A 21 56.46 -7.73 36.95
N SER A 22 56.81 -6.53 37.40
CA SER A 22 58.11 -5.92 37.63
C SER A 22 58.82 -6.40 38.91
N GLY A 23 60.16 -6.44 38.87
CA GLY A 23 61.04 -5.85 39.88
C GLY A 23 61.16 -6.44 41.30
N CYS A 24 62.36 -6.95 41.58
CA CYS A 24 63.12 -6.94 42.86
C CYS A 24 62.92 -8.08 43.90
N GLY A 25 64.01 -8.83 44.13
CA GLY A 25 64.61 -8.93 45.48
C GLY A 25 64.52 -10.23 46.29
N ALA A 26 65.62 -11.00 46.24
CA ALA A 26 66.24 -11.80 47.32
C ALA A 26 65.71 -13.21 47.73
N ASN A 27 66.54 -14.21 47.40
CA ASN A 27 67.06 -15.35 48.19
C ASN A 27 66.15 -16.07 49.22
N ASP A 28 65.80 -17.34 48.94
CA ASP A 28 66.39 -18.54 49.57
C ASP A 28 65.63 -19.82 49.13
N GLU A 29 66.38 -20.89 48.84
CA GLU A 29 65.94 -22.28 48.54
C GLU A 29 65.82 -23.11 49.85
N PRO A 30 65.35 -24.38 49.86
CA PRO A 30 64.14 -25.02 49.32
C PRO A 30 63.39 -25.87 50.39
N ALA A 31 62.17 -26.35 50.08
CA ALA A 31 61.64 -27.71 50.33
C ALA A 31 60.11 -27.77 50.58
N THR A 32 59.49 -28.71 49.88
CA THR A 32 58.06 -29.06 49.74
C THR A 32 57.37 -29.60 51.02
N PRO A 33 56.02 -29.57 51.13
CA PRO A 33 55.26 -30.79 50.77
C PRO A 33 53.82 -30.60 50.23
N THR A 34 53.47 -31.45 49.24
CA THR A 34 52.16 -32.06 48.88
C THR A 34 50.87 -31.21 48.71
N PRO A 35 50.02 -31.56 47.71
CA PRO A 35 48.92 -30.71 47.25
C PRO A 35 47.68 -30.80 48.15
N VAL A 36 47.10 -29.64 48.46
CA VAL A 36 45.74 -29.44 48.99
C VAL A 36 44.84 -29.14 47.78
N PRO A 37 43.60 -29.65 47.69
CA PRO A 37 42.78 -29.49 46.49
C PRO A 37 42.32 -28.02 46.40
N THR A 38 42.74 -27.32 45.36
CA THR A 38 42.25 -25.97 45.07
C THR A 38 40.85 -26.09 44.49
N GLU A 39 39.86 -25.76 45.33
CA GLU A 39 38.56 -25.29 44.87
C GLU A 39 38.74 -24.26 43.75
N GLU A 40 38.00 -24.50 42.70
CA GLU A 40 37.80 -23.68 41.52
C GLU A 40 37.20 -22.32 41.93
N ILE A 41 37.98 -21.25 41.80
CA ILE A 41 37.49 -19.89 41.98
C ILE A 41 36.87 -19.46 40.65
N VAL A 42 35.54 -19.44 40.62
CA VAL A 42 34.71 -18.83 39.57
C VAL A 42 34.84 -17.31 39.68
N GLU A 43 35.21 -16.62 38.60
CA GLU A 43 35.01 -15.16 38.47
C GLU A 43 33.81 -14.88 37.54
N PRO A 44 32.65 -14.46 38.07
CA PRO A 44 31.42 -14.34 37.28
C PRO A 44 30.97 -12.88 37.04
N ASP A 45 31.85 -11.89 36.87
CA ASP A 45 31.42 -10.47 36.80
C ASP A 45 32.35 -9.54 35.98
N ALA A 46 32.96 -10.00 34.89
CA ALA A 46 33.77 -9.12 34.05
C ALA A 46 32.88 -8.21 33.18
N THR A 47 32.48 -7.06 33.72
CA THR A 47 31.73 -6.01 33.00
C THR A 47 32.59 -5.20 32.01
N VAL A 48 33.87 -5.55 31.86
CA VAL A 48 34.87 -4.80 31.07
C VAL A 48 35.69 -5.76 30.23
N ILE A 49 35.83 -5.49 28.92
CA ILE A 49 36.89 -6.06 28.10
C ILE A 49 38.13 -5.19 28.26
N ALA A 50 39.11 -5.74 28.97
CA ALA A 50 40.29 -5.01 29.41
C ALA A 50 41.20 -4.59 28.24
N LYS A 51 42.04 -3.60 28.53
CA LYS A 51 43.10 -3.15 27.62
C LYS A 51 43.91 -4.31 27.05
N ASP A 52 44.14 -4.27 25.74
CA ASP A 52 44.93 -5.25 24.96
C ASP A 52 44.44 -6.73 25.03
N ALA A 53 43.23 -7.00 25.53
CA ALA A 53 42.76 -8.36 25.83
C ALA A 53 42.85 -9.36 24.66
N TYR A 54 42.50 -8.92 23.44
CA TYR A 54 42.53 -9.69 22.20
C TYR A 54 43.49 -9.08 21.16
N ASN A 55 44.42 -8.22 21.56
CA ASN A 55 45.32 -7.55 20.62
C ASN A 55 46.16 -8.57 19.83
N GLY A 56 46.07 -8.53 18.49
CA GLY A 56 46.74 -9.44 17.56
C GLY A 56 46.18 -10.86 17.54
N SER A 57 44.98 -11.07 18.08
CA SER A 57 44.34 -12.38 18.10
C SER A 57 43.90 -12.82 16.69
N GLU A 58 43.89 -14.12 16.45
CA GLU A 58 43.46 -14.73 15.19
C GLU A 58 41.96 -15.05 15.16
N ILE A 59 41.16 -14.44 16.04
CA ILE A 59 39.70 -14.63 16.09
C ILE A 59 39.03 -14.20 14.79
N GLU A 60 38.08 -15.01 14.33
CA GLU A 60 37.29 -14.75 13.12
C GLU A 60 35.91 -14.16 13.44
N GLU A 61 35.32 -14.57 14.56
CA GLU A 61 34.05 -14.07 15.07
C GLU A 61 34.11 -13.81 16.57
N PHE A 62 33.34 -12.82 17.03
CA PHE A 62 33.22 -12.50 18.45
C PHE A 62 31.78 -12.08 18.80
N THR A 63 31.22 -12.68 19.85
CA THR A 63 29.91 -12.29 20.41
C THR A 63 30.13 -11.66 21.77
N LEU A 64 29.72 -10.40 21.91
CA LEU A 64 29.84 -9.65 23.15
C LEU A 64 28.71 -10.03 24.12
N ASP A 65 29.10 -10.41 25.34
CA ASP A 65 28.15 -10.67 26.43
C ASP A 65 27.45 -9.37 26.88
N GLU A 66 26.17 -9.45 27.20
CA GLU A 66 25.32 -8.31 27.60
C GLU A 66 25.74 -7.67 28.93
N ILE A 67 26.45 -8.42 29.79
CA ILE A 67 26.98 -7.89 31.05
C ILE A 67 28.11 -6.89 30.84
N VAL A 68 28.75 -6.89 29.66
CA VAL A 68 29.86 -5.99 29.34
C VAL A 68 29.35 -4.57 29.11
N LYS A 69 29.98 -3.60 29.76
CA LYS A 69 29.69 -2.16 29.68
C LYS A 69 30.83 -1.33 29.08
N THR A 70 32.05 -1.86 29.06
CA THR A 70 33.23 -1.12 28.60
C THR A 70 34.15 -1.98 27.74
N ILE A 71 34.62 -1.43 26.62
CA ILE A 71 35.70 -1.98 25.78
C ILE A 71 36.86 -0.98 25.82
N GLU A 72 37.95 -1.38 26.48
CA GLU A 72 39.10 -0.50 26.74
C GLU A 72 40.07 -0.38 25.54
N GLU A 73 41.13 0.41 25.75
CA GLU A 73 42.15 0.72 24.74
C GLU A 73 42.74 -0.55 24.10
N ASN A 74 42.79 -0.57 22.76
CA ASN A 74 43.38 -1.65 21.95
C ASN A 74 42.82 -3.06 22.23
N ALA A 75 41.65 -3.18 22.83
CA ALA A 75 41.08 -4.48 23.23
C ALA A 75 41.07 -5.50 22.08
N PHE A 76 40.77 -5.10 20.85
CA PHE A 76 40.75 -5.93 19.65
C PHE A 76 41.72 -5.43 18.56
N ALA A 77 42.74 -4.64 18.91
CA ALA A 77 43.65 -4.08 17.91
C ALA A 77 44.36 -5.20 17.12
N ASN A 78 44.62 -4.99 15.83
CA ASN A 78 45.30 -5.91 14.91
C ASN A 78 44.67 -7.32 14.80
N CYS A 79 43.38 -7.48 15.10
CA CYS A 79 42.65 -8.72 14.82
C CYS A 79 42.32 -8.80 13.31
N HIS A 80 43.33 -9.10 12.49
CA HIS A 80 43.21 -9.05 11.03
C HIS A 80 42.22 -10.07 10.44
N ASN A 81 41.95 -11.16 11.16
CA ASN A 81 41.02 -12.21 10.73
C ASN A 81 39.59 -11.98 11.22
N LEU A 82 39.34 -10.96 12.07
CA LEU A 82 38.01 -10.73 12.62
C LEU A 82 37.07 -10.24 11.52
N GLU A 83 36.13 -11.10 11.13
CA GLU A 83 35.14 -10.82 10.10
C GLU A 83 33.79 -10.41 10.70
N ARG A 84 33.42 -10.94 11.88
CA ARG A 84 32.09 -10.70 12.46
C ARG A 84 32.16 -10.34 13.94
N PHE A 85 31.53 -9.24 14.32
CA PHE A 85 31.40 -8.83 15.71
C PHE A 85 29.93 -8.60 16.07
N TYR A 86 29.39 -9.42 16.96
CA TYR A 86 27.99 -9.36 17.40
C TYR A 86 27.88 -8.62 18.73
N CYS A 87 27.07 -7.57 18.78
CA CYS A 87 26.90 -6.73 19.95
C CYS A 87 25.44 -6.42 20.24
N SER A 88 24.91 -7.01 21.31
CA SER A 88 23.52 -6.79 21.76
C SER A 88 23.37 -5.67 22.79
N SER A 89 24.46 -5.07 23.27
CA SER A 89 24.37 -3.92 24.19
C SER A 89 24.10 -2.62 23.42
N LYS A 90 23.13 -1.82 23.91
CA LYS A 90 22.87 -0.46 23.41
C LYS A 90 23.87 0.56 23.94
N ASP A 91 24.28 0.38 25.19
CA ASP A 91 25.14 1.30 25.94
C ASP A 91 26.50 0.64 26.24
N LEU A 92 27.54 1.10 25.54
CA LEU A 92 28.92 0.68 25.71
C LEU A 92 29.84 1.90 25.72
N SER A 93 30.79 1.92 26.64
CA SER A 93 31.94 2.83 26.55
C SER A 93 33.02 2.15 25.72
N ILE A 94 33.29 2.68 24.52
CA ILE A 94 34.26 2.10 23.56
C ILE A 94 35.40 3.08 23.41
N HIS A 95 36.64 2.62 23.65
CA HIS A 95 37.82 3.43 23.41
C HIS A 95 38.11 3.61 21.91
N GLU A 96 38.58 4.79 21.48
CA GLU A 96 38.81 5.15 20.06
C GLU A 96 39.64 4.11 19.28
N ASN A 97 40.73 3.62 19.89
CA ASN A 97 41.62 2.63 19.27
C ASN A 97 41.25 1.16 19.51
N ALA A 98 40.05 0.85 20.04
CA ALA A 98 39.68 -0.51 20.43
C ALA A 98 39.77 -1.53 19.28
N PHE A 99 39.46 -1.12 18.05
CA PHE A 99 39.46 -1.96 16.84
C PHE A 99 40.48 -1.51 15.79
N SER A 100 41.57 -0.85 16.21
CA SER A 100 42.59 -0.35 15.30
C SER A 100 43.26 -1.50 14.52
N GLY A 101 43.33 -1.41 13.19
CA GLY A 101 43.95 -2.44 12.34
C GLY A 101 43.07 -3.66 12.02
N CYS A 102 41.79 -3.64 12.41
CA CYS A 102 40.80 -4.64 11.98
C CYS A 102 40.24 -4.26 10.61
N GLU A 103 40.74 -4.85 9.53
CA GLU A 103 40.43 -4.36 8.17
C GLU A 103 39.12 -4.92 7.58
N ASN A 104 38.63 -6.08 8.06
CA ASN A 104 37.54 -6.84 7.43
C ASN A 104 36.29 -7.01 8.32
N VAL A 105 36.25 -6.38 9.50
CA VAL A 105 35.17 -6.61 10.46
C VAL A 105 33.85 -5.99 10.02
N VAL A 106 32.77 -6.77 10.15
CA VAL A 106 31.38 -6.32 10.03
C VAL A 106 30.73 -6.35 11.41
N PHE A 107 30.19 -5.22 11.85
CA PHE A 107 29.47 -5.11 13.12
C PHE A 107 27.99 -5.45 12.97
N TYR A 108 27.53 -6.41 13.76
CA TYR A 108 26.12 -6.79 13.91
C TYR A 108 25.58 -6.15 15.19
N CYS A 109 24.69 -5.16 15.08
CA CYS A 109 24.29 -4.31 16.20
C CYS A 109 22.91 -3.66 16.05
N TYR A 110 22.40 -3.02 17.10
CA TYR A 110 21.20 -2.17 17.02
C TYR A 110 21.53 -0.80 16.41
N LEU A 111 20.59 -0.23 15.64
CA LEU A 111 20.68 1.14 15.13
C LEU A 111 20.86 2.14 16.29
N ASP A 112 21.71 3.15 16.11
CA ASP A 112 22.05 4.19 17.08
C ASP A 112 22.62 3.67 18.42
N SER A 113 23.01 2.40 18.48
CA SER A 113 23.78 1.87 19.62
C SER A 113 25.19 2.45 19.67
N SER A 114 25.83 2.35 20.84
CA SER A 114 27.20 2.84 21.02
C SER A 114 28.20 2.26 20.02
N ILE A 115 28.04 0.98 19.63
CA ILE A 115 28.88 0.32 18.64
C ILE A 115 28.55 0.75 17.20
N ASP A 116 27.28 1.07 16.88
CA ASP A 116 26.88 1.63 15.59
C ASP A 116 27.53 3.01 15.37
N LEU A 117 27.42 3.88 16.38
CA LEU A 117 28.03 5.21 16.34
C LEU A 117 29.55 5.12 16.16
N PHE A 118 30.21 4.23 16.92
CA PHE A 118 31.64 3.97 16.78
C PHE A 118 32.01 3.51 15.35
N ALA A 119 31.25 2.54 14.82
CA ALA A 119 31.48 2.00 13.49
C ALA A 119 31.28 3.04 12.38
N ARG A 120 30.32 3.97 12.54
CA ARG A 120 30.08 5.10 11.63
C ARG A 120 31.25 6.08 11.59
N GLU A 121 31.78 6.45 12.75
CA GLU A 121 32.90 7.41 12.86
C GLU A 121 34.19 6.87 12.25
N HIS A 122 34.42 5.56 12.34
CA HIS A 122 35.67 4.91 11.92
C HIS A 122 35.56 4.20 10.56
N GLY A 123 34.42 4.28 9.89
CA GLY A 123 34.23 3.75 8.53
C GLY A 123 34.12 2.23 8.43
N PHE A 124 33.73 1.55 9.50
CA PHE A 124 33.52 0.10 9.50
C PHE A 124 32.19 -0.28 8.82
N ALA A 125 32.16 -1.49 8.24
CA ALA A 125 30.94 -2.09 7.72
C ALA A 125 30.00 -2.51 8.85
N ARG A 126 28.70 -2.40 8.61
CA ARG A 126 27.65 -2.63 9.61
C ARG A 126 26.50 -3.42 8.99
N VAL A 127 25.92 -4.31 9.79
CA VAL A 127 24.65 -4.98 9.54
C VAL A 127 23.83 -4.76 10.81
N TYR A 128 22.62 -4.24 10.68
CA TYR A 128 21.76 -4.09 11.84
C TYR A 128 21.11 -5.43 12.17
N TYR A 129 20.80 -5.68 13.44
CA TYR A 129 19.82 -6.72 13.75
C TYR A 129 18.52 -6.29 13.06
N ASP A 130 18.18 -6.95 11.94
CA ASP A 130 17.04 -6.60 11.09
C ASP A 130 15.78 -6.48 11.96
N ALA A 131 15.18 -5.29 11.98
CA ALA A 131 14.02 -5.02 12.84
C ALA A 131 12.77 -4.57 12.09
N PHE A 132 12.81 -4.38 10.76
CA PHE A 132 11.61 -4.20 9.93
C PHE A 132 11.96 -3.98 8.44
N SER A 133 11.20 -4.59 7.53
CA SER A 133 10.93 -4.00 6.22
C SER A 133 9.48 -3.54 6.22
N ILE A 134 9.25 -2.23 6.15
CA ILE A 134 7.89 -1.68 6.04
C ILE A 134 7.49 -1.77 4.58
N GLU A 135 6.63 -2.74 4.26
CA GLU A 135 5.81 -2.67 3.07
C GLU A 135 4.52 -1.95 3.44
N CYS A 136 4.43 -0.70 3.01
CA CYS A 136 3.22 0.08 3.11
C CYS A 136 2.66 0.23 1.70
N ASP A 137 1.49 -0.34 1.43
CA ASP A 137 0.78 -0.24 0.13
C ASP A 137 0.26 1.19 -0.18
N THR A 138 0.95 2.22 0.32
CA THR A 138 0.41 3.58 0.36
C THR A 138 1.38 4.65 -0.11
N VAL A 139 2.64 4.29 -0.39
CA VAL A 139 3.72 5.23 -0.75
C VAL A 139 3.36 6.09 -1.98
N ASN A 140 2.44 5.62 -2.85
CA ASN A 140 2.08 6.31 -4.08
C ASN A 140 0.64 6.88 -4.14
N ASN A 141 -0.31 6.47 -3.29
CA ASN A 141 -1.75 6.74 -3.53
C ASN A 141 -2.55 7.33 -2.34
N GLY A 142 -1.91 7.57 -1.19
CA GLY A 142 -2.53 8.29 -0.05
C GLY A 142 -3.48 7.43 0.80
N CYS A 143 -3.27 7.42 2.11
CA CYS A 143 -4.01 6.58 3.06
C CYS A 143 -5.36 7.13 3.50
N ALA A 144 -6.10 7.81 2.63
CA ALA A 144 -7.39 8.32 3.06
C ALA A 144 -8.37 7.18 3.28
N GLY A 145 -8.83 6.98 4.52
CA GLY A 145 -9.86 6.00 4.86
C GLY A 145 -9.53 4.53 4.58
N LEU A 146 -8.27 4.20 4.28
CA LEU A 146 -7.79 2.83 4.04
C LEU A 146 -6.88 2.34 5.19
N PRO A 147 -6.89 1.03 5.50
CA PRO A 147 -5.98 0.47 6.48
C PRO A 147 -4.53 0.57 5.98
N ILE A 148 -3.66 1.08 6.84
CA ILE A 148 -2.23 1.02 6.69
C ILE A 148 -1.76 -0.25 7.39
N THR A 149 -1.00 -1.08 6.69
CA THR A 149 -0.44 -2.32 7.23
C THR A 149 1.07 -2.17 7.41
N TRP A 150 1.58 -2.65 8.53
CA TRP A 150 2.99 -2.75 8.83
C TRP A 150 3.34 -4.18 9.19
N THR A 151 4.45 -4.69 8.63
CA THR A 151 4.93 -6.05 8.90
C THR A 151 6.37 -6.00 9.39
N ALA A 152 6.63 -6.62 10.53
CA ALA A 152 7.97 -6.87 11.02
C ALA A 152 8.54 -8.09 10.28
N VAL A 153 9.69 -7.91 9.62
CA VAL A 153 10.39 -8.93 8.84
C VAL A 153 11.78 -9.14 9.44
N ASP A 154 12.28 -10.37 9.40
CA ASP A 154 13.63 -10.77 9.82
C ASP A 154 14.00 -10.48 11.29
N VAL A 155 13.04 -10.58 12.22
CA VAL A 155 13.32 -10.44 13.65
C VAL A 155 14.10 -11.66 14.18
N MET A 156 15.43 -11.51 14.34
CA MET A 156 16.36 -12.55 14.80
C MET A 156 16.36 -13.84 13.94
N PRO A 157 16.79 -13.78 12.68
CA PRO A 157 16.69 -14.91 11.76
C PRO A 157 17.58 -16.08 12.20
N GLY A 158 17.01 -17.29 12.22
CA GLY A 158 17.74 -18.53 12.52
C GLY A 158 17.78 -18.96 14.00
N GLN A 159 17.08 -18.24 14.89
CA GLN A 159 16.90 -18.64 16.29
C GLN A 159 15.43 -19.06 16.54
N GLU A 160 15.19 -20.14 17.30
CA GLU A 160 13.85 -20.52 17.75
C GLU A 160 13.45 -19.67 18.98
N ILE A 161 13.11 -18.40 18.75
CA ILE A 161 12.72 -17.45 19.81
C ILE A 161 11.31 -16.93 19.51
N GLU A 162 10.44 -16.93 20.52
CA GLU A 162 9.10 -16.37 20.43
C GLU A 162 9.18 -14.84 20.65
N ASN A 163 8.75 -14.08 19.64
CA ASN A 163 8.71 -12.62 19.69
C ASN A 163 7.31 -12.16 20.09
N GLU A 164 7.26 -11.22 21.02
CA GLU A 164 6.06 -10.49 21.42
C GLU A 164 6.17 -9.05 20.88
N PHE A 165 5.12 -8.58 20.21
CA PHE A 165 5.02 -7.27 19.58
C PHE A 165 3.97 -6.42 20.29
N VAL A 166 4.25 -5.14 20.49
CA VAL A 166 3.27 -4.12 20.89
C VAL A 166 3.31 -2.99 19.88
N TYR A 167 2.19 -2.71 19.25
CA TYR A 167 2.04 -1.74 18.19
C TYR A 167 1.43 -0.44 18.72
N THR A 168 2.14 0.68 18.61
CA THR A 168 1.66 2.01 19.00
C THR A 168 1.54 2.90 17.77
N VAL A 169 0.32 3.31 17.44
CA VAL A 169 0.05 4.18 16.31
C VAL A 169 0.14 5.65 16.73
N LEU A 170 0.88 6.41 15.94
CA LEU A 170 1.08 7.84 16.07
C LEU A 170 0.35 8.55 14.91
N MET A 171 -0.48 9.54 15.23
CA MET A 171 -1.03 10.48 14.26
C MET A 171 -0.54 11.88 14.59
N ASN A 172 0.13 12.53 13.63
CA ASN A 172 0.74 13.84 13.82
C ASN A 172 1.64 13.89 15.08
N ASP A 173 2.43 12.83 15.28
CA ASP A 173 3.29 12.60 16.45
C ASP A 173 2.56 12.39 17.80
N GLU A 174 1.22 12.29 17.81
CA GLU A 174 0.44 11.97 19.00
C GLU A 174 -0.01 10.50 18.99
N VAL A 175 0.10 9.82 20.14
CA VAL A 175 -0.36 8.43 20.27
C VAL A 175 -1.88 8.38 20.21
N VAL A 176 -2.42 7.65 19.23
CA VAL A 176 -3.87 7.45 19.06
C VAL A 176 -4.32 6.04 19.37
N PHE A 177 -3.42 5.06 19.31
CA PHE A 177 -3.73 3.66 19.58
C PHE A 177 -2.50 2.91 20.09
N THR A 178 -2.72 1.94 20.97
CA THR A 178 -1.71 0.96 21.38
C THR A 178 -2.37 -0.42 21.43
N SER A 179 -1.78 -1.42 20.79
CA SER A 179 -2.27 -2.80 20.82
C SER A 179 -1.99 -3.46 22.16
N GLU A 180 -2.73 -4.52 22.46
CA GLU A 180 -2.26 -5.51 23.43
C GLU A 180 -1.04 -6.26 22.84
N PRO A 181 -0.19 -6.88 23.67
CA PRO A 181 0.89 -7.72 23.20
C PRO A 181 0.40 -8.87 22.32
N THR A 182 1.10 -9.13 21.22
CA THR A 182 0.73 -10.14 20.22
C THR A 182 1.96 -10.86 19.66
N THR A 183 1.79 -12.08 19.15
CA THR A 183 2.84 -12.81 18.41
C THR A 183 2.73 -12.63 16.89
N GLU A 184 1.66 -11.99 16.42
CA GLU A 184 1.49 -11.63 15.01
C GLU A 184 2.51 -10.55 14.64
N SER A 185 3.33 -10.81 13.62
CA SER A 185 4.34 -9.86 13.14
C SER A 185 3.77 -8.80 12.21
N SER A 186 2.48 -8.85 11.89
CA SER A 186 1.79 -7.88 11.04
C SER A 186 0.64 -7.19 11.78
N PHE A 187 0.46 -5.90 11.52
CA PHE A 187 -0.57 -5.08 12.14
C PHE A 187 -1.14 -4.08 11.14
N SER A 188 -2.47 -3.96 11.11
CA SER A 188 -3.19 -3.01 10.25
C SER A 188 -4.00 -2.01 11.07
N TYR A 189 -3.97 -0.74 10.68
CA TYR A 189 -4.75 0.33 11.31
C TYR A 189 -5.32 1.29 10.27
N THR A 190 -6.60 1.65 10.40
CA THR A 190 -7.26 2.63 9.53
C THR A 190 -7.31 3.99 10.23
N PRO A 191 -6.57 5.01 9.76
CA PRO A 191 -6.65 6.35 10.32
C PRO A 191 -8.06 6.94 10.19
N ALA A 192 -8.56 7.53 11.28
CA ALA A 192 -9.87 8.18 11.30
C ALA A 192 -9.84 9.64 10.82
N GLU A 193 -8.65 10.25 10.78
CA GLU A 193 -8.44 11.65 10.44
C GLU A 193 -7.24 11.79 9.52
N SER A 194 -7.23 12.83 8.67
CA SER A 194 -6.09 13.18 7.83
C SER A 194 -4.89 13.65 8.66
N GLY A 195 -3.68 13.45 8.17
CA GLY A 195 -2.46 13.88 8.83
C GLY A 195 -1.26 13.05 8.39
N VAL A 196 -0.37 12.77 9.33
CA VAL A 196 0.76 11.88 9.13
C VAL A 196 0.66 10.73 10.13
N CYS A 197 0.68 9.50 9.63
CA CYS A 197 0.62 8.30 10.45
C CYS A 197 1.98 7.61 10.52
N ALA A 198 2.40 7.22 11.71
CA ALA A 198 3.56 6.36 11.92
C ALA A 198 3.20 5.29 12.94
N ILE A 199 4.00 4.22 12.99
CA ILE A 199 3.86 3.20 14.02
C ILE A 199 5.16 3.04 14.78
N THR A 200 5.07 2.90 16.09
CA THR A 200 6.15 2.41 16.93
C THR A 200 5.86 0.97 17.31
N VAL A 201 6.79 0.07 17.00
CA VAL A 201 6.69 -1.35 17.35
C VAL A 201 7.68 -1.62 18.48
N GLU A 202 7.16 -1.99 19.64
CA GLU A 202 7.98 -2.60 20.68
C GLU A 202 8.07 -4.10 20.43
N ILE A 203 9.28 -4.64 20.48
CA ILE A 203 9.59 -6.05 20.30
C ILE A 203 10.21 -6.53 21.59
N LYS A 204 9.68 -7.61 22.14
CA LYS A 204 10.16 -8.22 23.37
C LYS A 204 10.31 -9.73 23.18
N ASN A 205 11.44 -10.25 23.61
CA ASN A 205 11.68 -11.67 23.77
C ASN A 205 12.65 -11.92 24.93
N ASP A 206 13.08 -13.15 25.14
CA ASP A 206 13.98 -13.52 26.24
C ASP A 206 15.37 -12.89 26.14
N LEU A 207 15.77 -12.39 24.97
CA LEU A 207 17.08 -11.79 24.69
C LEU A 207 17.04 -10.28 24.49
N THR A 208 15.88 -9.68 24.24
CA THR A 208 15.81 -8.24 23.95
C THR A 208 14.50 -7.60 24.32
N GLN A 209 14.59 -6.30 24.57
CA GLN A 209 13.47 -5.37 24.48
C GLN A 209 13.92 -4.15 23.66
N SER A 210 13.32 -3.99 22.48
CA SER A 210 13.59 -2.90 21.56
C SER A 210 12.32 -2.21 21.14
N SER A 211 12.44 -0.96 20.71
CA SER A 211 11.35 -0.18 20.14
C SER A 211 11.86 0.44 18.86
N VAL A 212 11.01 0.47 17.83
CA VAL A 212 11.37 1.01 16.53
C VAL A 212 10.20 1.78 15.95
N THR A 213 10.46 2.92 15.33
CA THR A 213 9.42 3.77 14.74
C THR A 213 9.56 3.75 13.22
N SER A 214 8.44 3.53 12.52
CA SER A 214 8.39 3.51 11.07
C SER A 214 8.64 4.89 10.47
N GLU A 215 8.92 4.93 9.17
CA GLU A 215 8.73 6.15 8.41
C GLU A 215 7.28 6.63 8.51
N ALA A 216 7.11 7.94 8.43
CA ALA A 216 5.83 8.62 8.49
C ALA A 216 5.12 8.53 7.13
N VAL A 217 3.86 8.14 7.15
CA VAL A 217 3.02 7.93 5.98
C VAL A 217 1.96 9.04 5.91
N PRO A 218 1.82 9.77 4.78
CA PRO A 218 0.79 10.79 4.64
C PRO A 218 -0.62 10.17 4.53
N VAL A 219 -1.53 10.63 5.37
CA VAL A 219 -2.95 10.28 5.40
C VAL A 219 -3.74 11.46 4.84
N ALA A 220 -4.31 11.31 3.66
CA ALA A 220 -5.19 12.33 3.07
C ALA A 220 -6.63 12.21 3.64
N GLU A 221 -7.45 13.23 3.44
CA GLU A 221 -8.90 13.18 3.77
C GLU A 221 -9.67 12.32 2.75
N LYS A 222 -9.19 12.28 1.50
CA LYS A 222 -9.80 11.58 0.37
C LYS A 222 -8.77 10.75 -0.39
N LEU A 223 -9.21 9.63 -0.95
CA LEU A 223 -8.33 8.74 -1.71
C LEU A 223 -7.97 9.45 -3.02
N ILE A 224 -6.67 9.48 -3.36
CA ILE A 224 -6.19 10.06 -4.60
C ILE A 224 -5.75 8.91 -5.51
N MET A 225 -6.42 8.74 -6.63
CA MET A 225 -6.13 7.65 -7.57
C MET A 225 -6.51 8.05 -8.98
N GLY A 226 -5.58 7.92 -9.91
CA GLY A 226 -5.74 8.34 -11.28
C GLY A 226 -5.71 9.86 -11.48
N TYR A 227 -5.58 10.25 -12.75
CA TYR A 227 -5.54 11.63 -13.23
C TYR A 227 -6.52 11.81 -14.38
N TYR A 228 -7.35 12.85 -14.33
CA TYR A 228 -8.30 13.17 -15.39
C TYR A 228 -8.42 14.68 -15.54
N GLU A 229 -8.87 15.12 -16.70
CA GLU A 229 -9.13 16.53 -16.99
C GLU A 229 -10.31 17.03 -16.13
N GLN A 230 -10.09 18.07 -15.34
CA GLN A 230 -11.07 18.59 -14.38
C GLN A 230 -11.20 20.11 -14.38
N ASP A 231 -10.24 20.86 -14.92
CA ASP A 231 -10.24 22.33 -14.86
C ASP A 231 -10.41 23.04 -16.22
N ASP A 232 -10.57 22.28 -17.31
CA ASP A 232 -10.61 22.72 -18.72
C ASP A 232 -9.27 23.36 -19.17
N ASN A 233 -8.16 22.95 -18.55
CA ASN A 233 -6.82 23.45 -18.84
C ASN A 233 -5.97 22.43 -19.61
N PRO A 234 -5.53 22.73 -20.84
CA PRO A 234 -4.74 21.79 -21.64
C PRO A 234 -3.32 21.53 -21.12
N GLU A 235 -2.89 22.14 -20.01
CA GLU A 235 -1.52 22.03 -19.46
C GLU A 235 -1.27 20.79 -18.58
N GLY A 236 -2.28 19.96 -18.28
CA GLY A 236 -2.09 18.73 -17.51
C GLY A 236 -3.39 17.99 -17.20
N LEU A 237 -3.27 16.81 -16.58
CA LEU A 237 -4.41 16.10 -15.98
C LEU A 237 -4.35 16.30 -14.46
N GLU A 238 -5.51 16.40 -13.81
CA GLU A 238 -5.60 16.62 -12.36
C GLU A 238 -5.84 15.30 -11.62
N PRO A 239 -5.25 15.13 -10.42
CA PRO A 239 -5.51 13.97 -9.59
C PRO A 239 -6.99 13.87 -9.22
N ILE A 240 -7.54 12.67 -9.25
CA ILE A 240 -8.95 12.42 -8.96
C ILE A 240 -9.10 12.12 -7.46
N GLU A 241 -10.01 12.86 -6.82
CA GLU A 241 -10.43 12.59 -5.44
C GLU A 241 -11.58 11.58 -5.40
N TRP A 242 -11.43 10.57 -4.54
CA TRP A 242 -12.40 9.50 -4.34
C TRP A 242 -12.91 9.49 -2.90
N ARG A 243 -14.22 9.31 -2.77
CA ARG A 243 -14.89 9.05 -1.50
C ARG A 243 -14.99 7.54 -1.30
N ILE A 244 -14.61 7.08 -0.12
CA ILE A 244 -14.77 5.68 0.29
C ILE A 244 -16.18 5.48 0.84
N LEU A 245 -16.88 4.51 0.26
CA LEU A 245 -18.24 4.14 0.61
C LEU A 245 -18.29 2.95 1.58
N SER A 246 -17.37 2.00 1.44
CA SER A 246 -17.21 0.87 2.35
C SER A 246 -15.83 0.25 2.27
N VAL A 247 -15.40 -0.39 3.35
CA VAL A 247 -14.15 -1.14 3.45
C VAL A 247 -14.42 -2.49 4.09
N GLU A 248 -14.23 -3.57 3.33
CA GLU A 248 -14.50 -4.95 3.78
C GLU A 248 -13.53 -5.92 3.09
N ASP A 249 -13.01 -6.91 3.82
CA ASP A 249 -12.20 -8.01 3.30
C ASP A 249 -11.04 -7.62 2.35
N GLY A 250 -10.26 -6.60 2.73
CA GLY A 250 -9.13 -6.13 1.92
C GLY A 250 -9.58 -5.48 0.61
N LYS A 251 -10.81 -4.97 0.56
CA LYS A 251 -11.34 -4.19 -0.57
C LYS A 251 -11.99 -2.91 -0.11
N ALA A 252 -11.94 -1.89 -0.95
CA ALA A 252 -12.70 -0.65 -0.75
C ALA A 252 -13.65 -0.42 -1.93
N PHE A 253 -14.87 0.04 -1.62
CA PHE A 253 -15.78 0.57 -2.61
C PHE A 253 -15.68 2.08 -2.63
N VAL A 254 -15.44 2.66 -3.80
CA VAL A 254 -15.17 4.10 -3.93
C VAL A 254 -16.02 4.73 -5.02
N ILE A 255 -16.31 6.02 -4.86
CA ILE A 255 -17.00 6.85 -5.86
C ILE A 255 -16.25 8.18 -6.03
N SER A 256 -16.21 8.72 -7.24
CA SER A 256 -15.60 10.02 -7.46
C SER A 256 -16.30 11.10 -6.64
N GLU A 257 -15.52 11.99 -6.07
CA GLU A 257 -16.04 13.09 -5.27
C GLU A 257 -16.90 14.04 -6.13
N LYS A 258 -16.44 14.30 -7.35
CA LYS A 258 -17.09 15.17 -8.33
C LYS A 258 -17.56 14.40 -9.57
N LEU A 259 -18.42 15.04 -10.35
CA LEU A 259 -18.82 14.56 -11.67
C LEU A 259 -17.69 14.90 -12.65
N LEU A 260 -16.97 13.88 -13.13
CA LEU A 260 -15.72 14.04 -13.87
C LEU A 260 -15.94 14.33 -15.35
N ASP A 261 -17.09 13.93 -15.90
CA ASP A 261 -17.48 14.17 -17.28
C ASP A 261 -19.02 14.32 -17.38
N ARG A 262 -19.55 14.53 -18.58
CA ARG A 262 -20.99 14.55 -18.86
C ARG A 262 -21.30 13.94 -20.22
N GLY A 263 -22.48 13.34 -20.32
CA GLY A 263 -22.94 12.84 -21.60
C GLY A 263 -24.24 12.06 -21.51
N SER A 264 -24.64 11.56 -22.68
CA SER A 264 -25.80 10.69 -22.80
C SER A 264 -25.57 9.39 -22.03
N TYR A 265 -26.61 8.69 -21.62
CA TYR A 265 -26.45 7.30 -21.17
C TYR A 265 -26.33 6.34 -22.38
N PHE A 266 -26.99 6.66 -23.51
CA PHE A 266 -27.02 5.90 -24.78
C PHE A 266 -27.46 6.78 -25.99
N ASN A 267 -27.03 6.54 -27.25
CA ASN A 267 -27.46 7.32 -28.45
C ASN A 267 -27.32 6.51 -29.78
N PRO A 268 -28.07 6.78 -30.90
CA PRO A 268 -28.95 7.94 -31.15
C PRO A 268 -30.41 7.79 -31.59
N GLU A 269 -31.08 8.97 -31.60
CA GLU A 269 -32.51 9.29 -31.91
C GLU A 269 -33.13 8.61 -33.14
N TRP A 270 -32.33 8.07 -34.06
CA TRP A 270 -32.79 7.34 -35.23
C TRP A 270 -33.04 5.85 -34.96
N ILE A 271 -32.61 5.33 -33.80
CA ILE A 271 -32.92 3.97 -33.36
C ILE A 271 -34.35 3.94 -32.83
N LYS A 272 -35.22 3.29 -33.61
CA LYS A 272 -36.65 3.09 -33.30
C LYS A 272 -36.89 2.30 -31.99
N TYR A 273 -35.88 1.58 -31.49
CA TYR A 273 -35.94 0.76 -30.28
C TYR A 273 -34.79 1.12 -29.31
N LYS A 274 -35.02 2.13 -28.47
CA LYS A 274 -34.15 2.48 -27.35
C LYS A 274 -34.25 1.37 -26.29
N TYR A 275 -33.14 0.73 -25.93
CA TYR A 275 -33.06 -0.19 -24.79
C TYR A 275 -32.07 0.38 -23.77
N THR A 276 -32.52 0.59 -22.53
CA THR A 276 -31.84 1.29 -21.42
C THR A 276 -30.82 0.48 -20.65
N TYR A 277 -30.59 -0.77 -21.03
CA TYR A 277 -29.80 -1.69 -20.21
C TYR A 277 -28.34 -1.22 -20.15
N TRP A 278 -27.79 -1.15 -18.93
CA TRP A 278 -26.37 -0.82 -18.72
C TRP A 278 -25.47 -1.69 -19.59
N ALA A 279 -25.76 -3.00 -19.64
CA ALA A 279 -25.12 -3.98 -20.51
C ALA A 279 -25.05 -3.58 -21.99
N HIS A 280 -26.06 -2.90 -22.51
CA HIS A 280 -26.14 -2.54 -23.93
C HIS A 280 -25.55 -1.17 -24.25
N SER A 281 -25.07 -0.43 -23.25
CA SER A 281 -24.36 0.85 -23.45
C SER A 281 -22.91 0.67 -23.94
N CYS A 282 -22.56 -0.53 -24.44
CA CYS A 282 -21.27 -0.91 -25.02
C CYS A 282 -21.22 -0.97 -26.57
N ILE A 283 -22.35 -0.83 -27.27
CA ILE A 283 -22.41 -1.11 -28.72
C ILE A 283 -22.07 0.13 -29.56
N ALA A 284 -20.94 0.10 -30.27
CA ALA A 284 -20.67 0.98 -31.41
C ALA A 284 -21.46 0.48 -32.63
N ALA A 285 -22.41 1.26 -33.14
CA ALA A 285 -23.08 0.94 -34.40
C ALA A 285 -22.89 2.05 -35.44
N TYR A 286 -22.23 1.72 -36.54
CA TYR A 286 -22.18 2.53 -37.75
C TYR A 286 -23.45 2.30 -38.58
N ASN A 287 -24.19 3.35 -38.92
CA ASN A 287 -24.64 3.58 -40.30
C ASN A 287 -25.37 4.94 -40.48
N TYR A 288 -24.79 5.74 -41.36
CA TYR A 288 -25.36 6.78 -42.23
C TYR A 288 -26.89 6.99 -42.16
N ILE A 289 -27.32 8.13 -41.59
CA ILE A 289 -28.54 8.80 -42.03
C ILE A 289 -28.21 10.30 -42.18
N ASN A 290 -28.15 10.75 -43.43
CA ASN A 290 -28.02 12.16 -43.77
C ASN A 290 -29.20 12.95 -43.18
N TYR A 291 -28.91 14.18 -42.75
CA TYR A 291 -29.88 15.22 -42.44
C TYR A 291 -31.10 15.15 -43.38
N TRP A 292 -32.29 15.29 -42.80
CA TRP A 292 -33.64 15.21 -43.41
C TRP A 292 -34.26 13.81 -43.41
N GLY A 293 -35.14 13.59 -42.43
CA GLY A 293 -35.84 12.33 -42.18
C GLY A 293 -36.49 11.73 -43.42
N SER A 294 -36.00 10.56 -43.81
CA SER A 294 -36.71 9.55 -44.61
C SER A 294 -35.99 8.21 -44.35
N ALA A 295 -36.71 7.23 -43.81
CA ALA A 295 -36.18 5.88 -43.63
C ALA A 295 -35.81 5.26 -45.01
N PRO A 296 -34.80 4.37 -45.10
CA PRO A 296 -34.56 3.66 -46.34
C PRO A 296 -35.77 2.76 -46.65
N GLU A 297 -36.26 2.82 -47.89
CA GLU A 297 -37.46 2.09 -48.35
C GLU A 297 -37.26 0.57 -48.53
N ASP A 298 -36.12 0.01 -48.10
CA ASP A 298 -35.79 -1.41 -48.33
C ASP A 298 -35.38 -2.14 -47.04
N PRO A 299 -36.29 -2.95 -46.45
CA PRO A 299 -36.01 -3.78 -45.27
C PRO A 299 -34.94 -4.86 -45.50
N SER A 300 -34.60 -5.20 -46.75
CA SER A 300 -33.63 -6.25 -47.06
C SER A 300 -32.16 -5.82 -46.87
N ARG A 301 -31.91 -4.53 -46.62
CA ARG A 301 -30.59 -3.99 -46.24
C ARG A 301 -30.40 -3.81 -44.73
N MET A 302 -31.41 -4.13 -43.92
CA MET A 302 -31.27 -4.18 -42.47
C MET A 302 -30.55 -5.48 -42.10
N MET A 303 -29.36 -5.38 -41.51
CA MET A 303 -28.68 -6.53 -40.91
C MET A 303 -29.49 -7.03 -39.70
N THR A 304 -30.45 -7.91 -39.95
CA THR A 304 -31.09 -8.69 -38.90
C THR A 304 -30.15 -9.81 -38.49
N GLY A 305 -29.53 -9.69 -37.32
CA GLY A 305 -28.72 -10.77 -36.73
C GLY A 305 -27.32 -10.37 -36.29
N LEU A 306 -27.13 -9.19 -35.71
CA LEU A 306 -25.93 -8.94 -34.92
C LEU A 306 -26.06 -9.66 -33.58
N THR A 307 -25.31 -10.74 -33.41
CA THR A 307 -25.03 -11.37 -32.12
C THR A 307 -23.62 -11.00 -31.67
N GLU A 308 -23.34 -11.08 -30.38
CA GLU A 308 -22.05 -10.74 -29.75
C GLU A 308 -20.84 -11.34 -30.50
N ASP A 309 -20.98 -12.54 -31.07
CA ASP A 309 -19.95 -13.24 -31.85
C ASP A 309 -19.70 -12.72 -33.28
N SER A 310 -20.47 -11.74 -33.75
CA SER A 310 -20.51 -11.32 -35.17
C SER A 310 -19.78 -10.01 -35.48
N VAL A 311 -19.15 -9.38 -34.48
CA VAL A 311 -18.33 -8.18 -34.68
C VAL A 311 -16.85 -8.59 -34.78
N PRO A 312 -16.22 -8.54 -35.97
CA PRO A 312 -14.83 -8.96 -36.11
C PRO A 312 -13.89 -8.05 -35.30
N LEU A 313 -13.01 -8.65 -34.48
CA LEU A 313 -12.00 -7.96 -33.67
C LEU A 313 -11.05 -7.06 -34.49
N GLU A 314 -10.97 -7.26 -35.79
CA GLU A 314 -10.19 -6.46 -36.74
C GLU A 314 -10.83 -5.11 -37.13
N TRP A 315 -12.02 -4.78 -36.59
CA TRP A 315 -12.71 -3.50 -36.79
C TRP A 315 -12.56 -2.53 -35.60
N PHE A 316 -11.77 -2.89 -34.57
CA PHE A 316 -11.40 -2.01 -33.45
C PHE A 316 -10.24 -1.05 -33.76
N GLY A 317 -9.80 -0.96 -35.02
CA GLY A 317 -8.63 -0.18 -35.42
C GLY A 317 -8.90 0.74 -36.60
N GLU A 318 -9.06 2.04 -36.33
CA GLU A 318 -8.20 3.13 -36.82
C GLU A 318 -8.85 4.47 -36.44
N ARG A 319 -8.03 5.37 -35.90
CA ARG A 319 -8.41 6.73 -35.48
C ARG A 319 -8.79 7.54 -36.73
N GLY A 320 -10.09 7.61 -37.03
CA GLY A 320 -10.63 8.45 -38.10
C GLY A 320 -10.44 9.95 -37.82
N PRO A 321 -10.52 10.82 -38.84
CA PRO A 321 -10.37 12.27 -38.68
C PRO A 321 -11.45 12.82 -37.75
N GLU A 322 -11.09 13.83 -36.95
CA GLU A 322 -11.78 14.41 -35.78
C GLU A 322 -13.26 14.86 -35.96
N THR A 323 -13.88 14.62 -37.11
CA THR A 323 -15.25 15.04 -37.43
C THR A 323 -16.27 13.90 -37.49
N GLU A 324 -15.88 12.65 -37.27
CA GLU A 324 -16.82 11.51 -37.18
C GLU A 324 -16.80 10.91 -35.77
N LEU A 325 -17.42 11.63 -34.83
CA LEU A 325 -17.62 11.24 -33.43
C LEU A 325 -18.34 9.89 -33.33
N PHE A 326 -17.63 8.86 -32.87
CA PHE A 326 -18.20 7.58 -32.47
C PHE A 326 -19.13 7.80 -31.26
N TYR A 327 -20.43 7.56 -31.43
CA TYR A 327 -21.45 7.74 -30.40
C TYR A 327 -21.46 6.53 -29.45
N LEU A 328 -20.73 6.65 -28.34
CA LEU A 328 -20.52 5.67 -27.26
C LEU A 328 -20.55 6.45 -25.94
N HIS A 329 -21.28 6.01 -24.91
CA HIS A 329 -21.60 6.99 -23.85
C HIS A 329 -21.25 6.60 -22.41
N ALA A 330 -21.99 5.76 -21.67
CA ALA A 330 -21.71 5.59 -20.23
C ALA A 330 -20.74 4.45 -19.89
N ARG A 331 -21.12 3.18 -20.13
CA ARG A 331 -20.29 2.02 -19.76
C ARG A 331 -18.98 1.92 -20.55
N TYR A 332 -19.03 2.27 -21.84
CA TYR A 332 -17.83 2.37 -22.69
C TYR A 332 -16.90 3.47 -22.18
N TRP A 333 -17.43 4.65 -21.84
CA TRP A 333 -16.59 5.70 -21.25
C TRP A 333 -15.94 5.20 -19.97
N CYS A 334 -16.68 4.54 -19.08
CA CYS A 334 -16.13 3.99 -17.85
C CYS A 334 -14.97 3.02 -18.09
N ASN A 335 -15.13 2.01 -18.96
CA ASN A 335 -14.21 0.87 -19.05
C ASN A 335 -13.20 0.93 -20.21
N ASP A 336 -13.51 1.66 -21.28
CA ASP A 336 -12.67 1.73 -22.48
C ASP A 336 -11.94 3.05 -22.66
N VAL A 337 -12.41 4.11 -21.99
CA VAL A 337 -11.78 5.45 -22.02
C VAL A 337 -11.23 5.77 -20.65
N PHE A 338 -12.10 6.08 -19.69
CA PHE A 338 -11.75 6.51 -18.35
C PHE A 338 -10.85 5.50 -17.63
N TYR A 339 -11.21 4.22 -17.59
CA TYR A 339 -10.37 3.19 -16.95
C TYR A 339 -8.96 3.09 -17.54
N LYS A 340 -8.81 3.28 -18.87
CA LYS A 340 -7.51 3.11 -19.55
C LYS A 340 -6.67 4.39 -19.49
N ASP A 341 -7.31 5.53 -19.62
CA ASP A 341 -6.64 6.83 -19.74
C ASP A 341 -6.38 7.47 -18.37
N ALA A 342 -7.26 7.25 -17.39
CA ALA A 342 -7.17 7.92 -16.10
C ALA A 342 -6.22 7.25 -15.12
N PHE A 343 -5.96 5.95 -15.25
CA PHE A 343 -5.21 5.17 -14.25
C PHE A 343 -3.92 4.61 -14.83
N SER A 344 -2.84 4.61 -14.04
CA SER A 344 -1.58 3.95 -14.40
C SER A 344 -1.73 2.43 -14.47
N ASP A 345 -0.73 1.73 -15.01
CA ASP A 345 -0.73 0.26 -15.06
C ASP A 345 -0.83 -0.33 -13.65
N GLU A 346 -0.08 0.21 -12.69
CA GLU A 346 -0.07 -0.20 -11.27
C GLU A 346 -1.38 0.14 -10.54
N GLU A 347 -2.05 1.22 -10.93
CA GLU A 347 -3.37 1.56 -10.40
C GLU A 347 -4.45 0.62 -10.96
N ARG A 348 -4.37 0.29 -12.25
CA ARG A 348 -5.33 -0.63 -12.89
C ARG A 348 -5.25 -2.04 -12.35
N GLU A 349 -4.08 -2.49 -11.89
CA GLU A 349 -3.92 -3.78 -11.18
C GLU A 349 -4.70 -3.83 -9.86
N ARG A 350 -4.95 -2.68 -9.23
CA ARG A 350 -5.72 -2.57 -7.99
C ARG A 350 -7.22 -2.47 -8.21
N ILE A 351 -7.67 -2.11 -9.41
CA ILE A 351 -9.10 -1.97 -9.74
C ILE A 351 -9.67 -3.35 -10.09
N LEU A 352 -10.71 -3.75 -9.37
CA LEU A 352 -11.30 -5.07 -9.50
C LEU A 352 -12.31 -5.14 -10.64
N LEU A 353 -12.14 -6.15 -11.50
CA LEU A 353 -13.23 -6.57 -12.39
C LEU A 353 -14.34 -7.16 -11.53
N SER A 354 -15.47 -6.45 -11.46
CA SER A 354 -16.54 -6.73 -10.51
C SER A 354 -17.77 -7.27 -11.22
N ASP A 355 -18.41 -8.27 -10.63
CA ASP A 355 -19.73 -8.74 -11.08
C ASP A 355 -20.79 -7.73 -10.65
N ILE A 356 -21.36 -7.01 -11.61
CA ILE A 356 -22.32 -5.93 -11.41
C ILE A 356 -23.72 -6.43 -11.67
N VAL A 357 -24.53 -6.45 -10.61
CA VAL A 357 -25.95 -6.77 -10.71
C VAL A 357 -26.72 -5.55 -11.19
N ASN A 358 -27.52 -5.73 -12.25
CA ASN A 358 -28.34 -4.70 -12.86
C ASN A 358 -29.79 -4.83 -12.40
N HIS A 359 -30.08 -4.32 -11.20
CA HIS A 359 -31.42 -4.42 -10.60
C HIS A 359 -32.50 -3.65 -11.36
N ASP A 360 -33.70 -4.25 -11.36
CA ASP A 360 -34.93 -3.67 -11.90
C ASP A 360 -35.31 -2.35 -11.23
N ASN A 361 -36.00 -1.50 -11.97
CA ASN A 361 -36.80 -0.45 -11.37
C ASN A 361 -38.16 -1.02 -10.95
N TYR A 362 -38.26 -1.41 -9.68
CA TYR A 362 -39.49 -1.98 -9.11
C TYR A 362 -40.69 -1.02 -9.12
N THR A 363 -40.46 0.30 -9.10
CA THR A 363 -41.54 1.31 -9.10
C THR A 363 -42.33 1.28 -10.41
N TYR A 364 -41.64 1.08 -11.52
CA TYR A 364 -42.23 1.07 -12.86
C TYR A 364 -42.22 -0.31 -13.52
N ASN A 365 -41.73 -1.33 -12.82
CA ASN A 365 -41.57 -2.70 -13.32
C ASN A 365 -40.80 -2.71 -14.65
N ILE A 366 -39.67 -1.99 -14.67
CA ILE A 366 -38.73 -1.98 -15.80
C ILE A 366 -37.56 -2.86 -15.44
N ASP A 367 -37.37 -3.88 -16.26
CA ASP A 367 -36.24 -4.80 -16.24
C ASP A 367 -34.90 -4.04 -16.29
N GLY A 368 -33.99 -4.36 -15.37
CA GLY A 368 -32.65 -3.78 -15.26
C GLY A 368 -31.71 -4.22 -16.38
N GLY A 369 -32.03 -5.34 -17.04
CA GLY A 369 -31.23 -5.97 -18.07
C GLY A 369 -30.22 -6.95 -17.49
N GLU A 370 -29.40 -7.52 -18.37
CA GLU A 370 -28.40 -8.53 -17.99
C GLU A 370 -27.35 -7.94 -17.05
N ASP A 371 -26.89 -8.74 -16.10
CA ASP A 371 -25.74 -8.43 -15.25
C ASP A 371 -24.45 -8.31 -16.08
N THR A 372 -23.48 -7.55 -15.60
CA THR A 372 -22.24 -7.23 -16.33
C THR A 372 -21.00 -7.52 -15.49
N GLN A 373 -19.84 -7.54 -16.14
CA GLN A 373 -18.56 -7.43 -15.46
C GLN A 373 -17.91 -6.11 -15.84
N ASP A 374 -17.60 -5.27 -14.85
CA ASP A 374 -17.07 -3.92 -15.06
C ASP A 374 -15.96 -3.61 -14.06
N TYR A 375 -14.93 -2.88 -14.52
CA TYR A 375 -13.92 -2.29 -13.66
C TYR A 375 -14.46 -0.99 -13.03
N VAL A 376 -15.13 -0.17 -13.84
CA VAL A 376 -15.71 1.10 -13.44
C VAL A 376 -17.18 1.16 -13.90
N PHE A 377 -18.06 1.65 -13.03
CA PHE A 377 -19.50 1.66 -13.27
C PHE A 377 -20.21 2.84 -12.58
N PHE A 378 -21.47 3.09 -12.92
CA PHE A 378 -22.33 4.01 -12.17
C PHE A 378 -23.13 3.25 -11.13
N LEU A 379 -23.41 3.86 -9.98
CA LEU A 379 -24.23 3.25 -8.95
C LEU A 379 -25.63 2.86 -9.45
N SER A 380 -26.16 1.75 -8.93
CA SER A 380 -27.58 1.42 -9.04
C SER A 380 -28.37 2.17 -7.96
N HIS A 381 -29.70 2.16 -8.07
CA HIS A 381 -30.56 2.68 -7.01
C HIS A 381 -30.31 1.97 -5.67
N ASP A 382 -30.13 0.64 -5.67
CA ASP A 382 -29.98 -0.15 -4.45
C ASP A 382 -28.63 0.10 -3.75
N GLU A 383 -27.55 0.20 -4.52
CA GLU A 383 -26.25 0.62 -3.96
C GLU A 383 -26.29 2.06 -3.46
N LEU A 384 -26.93 2.96 -4.22
CA LEU A 384 -27.05 4.35 -3.84
C LEU A 384 -27.75 4.50 -2.48
N VAL A 385 -28.86 3.80 -2.24
CA VAL A 385 -29.58 3.92 -0.96
C VAL A 385 -28.86 3.21 0.19
N THR A 386 -28.02 2.21 -0.11
CA THR A 386 -27.16 1.53 0.86
C THR A 386 -26.01 2.43 1.30
N TYR A 387 -25.25 2.97 0.34
CA TYR A 387 -23.98 3.65 0.61
C TYR A 387 -24.09 5.18 0.70
N LEU A 388 -25.13 5.79 0.11
CA LEU A 388 -25.44 7.21 0.17
C LEU A 388 -26.91 7.40 0.59
N PRO A 389 -27.25 7.08 1.86
CA PRO A 389 -28.64 6.95 2.31
C PRO A 389 -29.39 8.29 2.39
N THR A 390 -28.69 9.40 2.67
CA THR A 390 -29.31 10.73 2.78
C THR A 390 -29.20 11.52 1.48
N ASN A 391 -29.94 12.63 1.39
CA ASN A 391 -29.81 13.53 0.26
C ASN A 391 -28.44 14.23 0.31
N GLU A 392 -28.01 14.64 1.50
CA GLU A 392 -26.72 15.28 1.74
C GLU A 392 -25.55 14.43 1.22
N ASP A 393 -25.59 13.10 1.43
CA ASP A 393 -24.56 12.18 0.95
C ASP A 393 -24.44 12.16 -0.58
N ARG A 394 -25.56 12.37 -1.30
CA ARG A 394 -25.66 12.26 -2.76
C ARG A 394 -25.31 13.55 -3.49
N ILE A 395 -25.17 14.66 -2.76
CA ILE A 395 -24.78 15.93 -3.35
C ILE A 395 -23.39 15.78 -3.98
N ALA A 396 -23.27 16.26 -5.21
CA ALA A 396 -22.02 16.32 -5.96
C ALA A 396 -22.10 17.47 -6.96
N GLU A 397 -20.95 18.03 -7.26
CA GLU A 397 -20.79 19.10 -8.25
C GLU A 397 -20.00 18.60 -9.45
N PHE A 398 -20.15 19.29 -10.57
CA PHE A 398 -19.28 19.09 -11.72
C PHE A 398 -17.86 19.58 -11.43
N THR A 399 -16.88 18.92 -12.04
CA THR A 399 -15.58 19.56 -12.30
C THR A 399 -15.79 20.75 -13.25
N THR A 400 -14.84 21.68 -13.34
CA THR A 400 -14.96 22.81 -14.28
C THR A 400 -15.08 22.29 -15.71
N TYR A 401 -14.26 21.30 -16.07
CA TYR A 401 -14.31 20.59 -17.36
C TYR A 401 -15.71 20.03 -17.65
N ALA A 402 -16.23 19.19 -16.76
CA ALA A 402 -17.52 18.55 -16.94
C ALA A 402 -18.70 19.52 -16.85
N GLY A 403 -18.52 20.68 -16.19
CA GLY A 403 -19.54 21.69 -15.95
C GLY A 403 -19.52 22.87 -16.93
N ASN A 404 -18.52 22.97 -17.82
CA ASN A 404 -18.42 24.09 -18.77
C ASN A 404 -19.52 24.02 -19.83
N ILE A 405 -20.66 24.66 -19.56
CA ILE A 405 -21.86 24.61 -20.38
C ILE A 405 -22.17 26.02 -20.91
N PRO A 406 -22.44 26.17 -22.22
CA PRO A 406 -22.79 27.47 -22.78
C PRO A 406 -24.00 28.10 -22.08
N VAL A 407 -23.84 29.35 -21.65
CA VAL A 407 -24.82 30.14 -20.87
C VAL A 407 -26.20 30.23 -21.55
N GLU A 408 -26.26 30.06 -22.87
CA GLU A 408 -27.47 30.11 -23.70
C GLU A 408 -28.54 29.06 -23.31
N TYR A 409 -28.14 27.96 -22.67
CA TYR A 409 -29.06 26.88 -22.30
C TYR A 409 -29.68 27.03 -20.89
N GLY A 410 -29.42 28.15 -20.19
CA GLY A 410 -29.90 28.35 -18.83
C GLY A 410 -29.30 27.30 -17.90
N GLY A 411 -28.03 27.54 -17.50
CA GLY A 411 -27.10 26.57 -16.89
C GLY A 411 -27.78 25.42 -16.15
N PRO A 412 -27.43 24.16 -16.47
CA PRO A 412 -28.27 23.05 -16.05
C PRO A 412 -28.28 22.93 -14.54
N GLY A 413 -29.37 22.37 -14.01
CA GLY A 413 -29.28 21.74 -12.71
C GLY A 413 -28.13 20.74 -12.72
N VAL A 414 -27.44 20.60 -11.60
CA VAL A 414 -26.43 19.55 -11.48
C VAL A 414 -27.18 18.22 -11.41
N PHE A 415 -26.93 17.33 -12.38
CA PHE A 415 -27.55 16.02 -12.45
C PHE A 415 -26.50 14.94 -12.71
N TRP A 416 -26.69 13.73 -12.20
CA TRP A 416 -25.81 12.61 -12.53
C TRP A 416 -26.55 11.27 -12.64
N TRP A 417 -26.10 10.42 -13.56
CA TRP A 417 -26.78 9.18 -13.92
C TRP A 417 -26.65 8.09 -12.85
N LEU A 418 -27.69 7.27 -12.73
CA LEU A 418 -27.62 5.92 -12.17
C LEU A 418 -27.72 4.91 -13.30
N ARG A 419 -27.22 3.69 -13.08
CA ARG A 419 -27.39 2.60 -14.05
C ARG A 419 -28.78 1.95 -14.03
N THR A 420 -29.56 2.18 -12.98
CA THR A 420 -30.93 1.67 -12.87
C THR A 420 -31.86 2.38 -13.87
N PRO A 421 -32.68 1.63 -14.64
CA PRO A 421 -33.64 2.22 -15.57
C PRO A 421 -34.66 3.14 -14.89
N GLY A 422 -35.20 4.12 -15.61
CA GLY A 422 -36.29 4.98 -15.18
C GLY A 422 -37.67 4.39 -15.47
N ARG A 423 -38.67 5.24 -15.72
CA ARG A 423 -40.07 4.85 -15.98
C ARG A 423 -40.27 4.03 -17.26
N GLY A 424 -39.40 4.20 -18.24
CA GLY A 424 -39.53 3.57 -19.55
C GLY A 424 -38.20 3.02 -20.05
N ARG A 425 -38.27 2.17 -21.07
CA ARG A 425 -37.09 1.52 -21.71
C ARG A 425 -36.12 2.48 -22.41
N TYR A 426 -36.37 3.78 -22.33
CA TYR A 426 -35.53 4.86 -22.85
C TYR A 426 -35.17 5.89 -21.76
N ASN A 427 -35.44 5.59 -20.50
CA ASN A 427 -35.08 6.43 -19.36
C ASN A 427 -34.08 5.73 -18.44
N ALA A 428 -33.13 6.48 -17.89
CA ALA A 428 -32.31 6.06 -16.77
C ALA A 428 -32.59 6.96 -15.57
N MET A 429 -32.54 6.41 -14.36
CA MET A 429 -32.64 7.20 -13.14
C MET A 429 -31.46 8.16 -13.04
N TYR A 430 -31.67 9.28 -12.37
CA TYR A 430 -30.63 10.26 -12.12
C TYR A 430 -30.86 10.95 -10.78
N ILE A 431 -29.83 11.61 -10.30
CA ILE A 431 -29.85 12.38 -9.06
C ILE A 431 -29.86 13.86 -9.39
N TYR A 432 -30.67 14.64 -8.67
CA TYR A 432 -30.54 16.08 -8.59
C TYR A 432 -29.30 16.42 -7.75
N GLY A 433 -28.11 16.47 -8.34
CA GLY A 433 -26.83 16.66 -7.66
C GLY A 433 -26.75 17.88 -6.73
N ALA A 434 -27.52 18.95 -6.98
CA ALA A 434 -27.58 20.11 -6.09
C ALA A 434 -28.41 19.90 -4.81
N SER A 435 -29.30 18.91 -4.79
CA SER A 435 -30.20 18.62 -3.66
C SER A 435 -30.12 17.18 -3.15
N GLY A 436 -29.41 16.29 -3.84
CA GLY A 436 -29.30 14.86 -3.55
C GLY A 436 -30.58 14.05 -3.80
N VAL A 437 -31.64 14.65 -4.33
CA VAL A 437 -32.93 13.97 -4.53
C VAL A 437 -32.82 12.95 -5.66
N ILE A 438 -33.35 11.75 -5.43
CA ILE A 438 -33.45 10.68 -6.43
C ILE A 438 -34.65 10.95 -7.33
N ASP A 439 -34.44 10.95 -8.64
CA ASP A 439 -35.52 10.89 -9.63
C ASP A 439 -35.69 9.46 -10.16
N VAL A 440 -36.68 8.75 -9.60
CA VAL A 440 -37.06 7.39 -10.01
C VAL A 440 -37.78 7.34 -11.37
N TYR A 441 -38.33 8.47 -11.83
CA TYR A 441 -38.94 8.59 -13.15
C TYR A 441 -37.86 8.59 -14.24
N GLY A 442 -36.73 9.22 -13.95
CA GLY A 442 -35.55 9.23 -14.81
C GLY A 442 -35.62 10.23 -15.98
N SER A 443 -34.53 10.35 -16.72
CA SER A 443 -34.41 11.22 -17.89
C SER A 443 -34.17 10.40 -19.15
N ASP A 444 -34.48 10.95 -20.34
CA ASP A 444 -34.20 10.28 -21.62
C ASP A 444 -32.69 10.00 -21.71
N VAL A 445 -32.33 8.75 -22.01
CA VAL A 445 -30.93 8.30 -22.09
C VAL A 445 -30.12 9.04 -23.15
N GLY A 446 -30.76 9.71 -24.11
CA GLY A 446 -30.09 10.57 -25.08
C GLY A 446 -29.65 11.92 -24.52
N HIS A 447 -30.12 12.32 -23.33
CA HIS A 447 -29.81 13.63 -22.76
C HIS A 447 -28.34 13.74 -22.37
N ASN A 448 -27.61 14.70 -22.96
CA ASN A 448 -26.16 14.79 -22.83
C ASN A 448 -25.65 15.79 -21.77
N MET A 449 -26.55 16.41 -21.00
CA MET A 449 -26.21 17.36 -19.93
C MET A 449 -26.30 16.73 -18.53
N VAL A 450 -26.11 15.42 -18.43
CA VAL A 450 -26.12 14.70 -17.15
C VAL A 450 -24.71 14.16 -16.90
N GLY A 451 -24.22 14.35 -15.68
CA GLY A 451 -22.85 14.05 -15.30
C GLY A 451 -22.59 12.56 -15.08
N TYR A 452 -21.33 12.20 -15.29
CA TYR A 452 -20.77 10.89 -15.05
C TYR A 452 -20.07 10.89 -13.70
N ARG A 453 -20.52 9.98 -12.83
CA ARG A 453 -19.96 9.80 -11.48
C ARG A 453 -19.49 8.35 -11.35
N PRO A 454 -18.25 8.04 -11.75
CA PRO A 454 -17.73 6.68 -11.70
C PRO A 454 -17.59 6.19 -10.26
N ALA A 455 -17.86 4.91 -10.08
CA ALA A 455 -17.60 4.13 -8.89
C ALA A 455 -16.86 2.84 -9.27
N MET A 456 -16.09 2.29 -8.34
CA MET A 456 -15.31 1.07 -8.57
C MET A 456 -14.94 0.39 -7.25
N TRP A 457 -14.66 -0.91 -7.32
CA TRP A 457 -14.03 -1.65 -6.24
C TRP A 457 -12.52 -1.71 -6.45
N ILE A 458 -11.76 -1.52 -5.38
CA ILE A 458 -10.30 -1.63 -5.40
C ILE A 458 -9.81 -2.61 -4.33
N THR A 459 -8.66 -3.25 -4.56
CA THR A 459 -7.92 -3.95 -3.51
C THR A 459 -7.18 -2.97 -2.63
N ILE A 460 -7.09 -3.29 -1.34
CA ILE A 460 -6.39 -2.49 -0.33
C ILE A 460 -5.47 -3.42 0.47
N GLY A 461 -4.20 -3.07 0.59
CA GLY A 461 -3.19 -3.92 1.23
C GLY A 461 -2.67 -4.99 0.27
N GLY A 462 -1.51 -4.71 -0.32
CA GLY A 462 -0.70 -5.61 -1.13
C GLY A 462 0.75 -5.59 -0.65
#